data_AF-A0A6G1ELR5-F1
#
_entry.id   AF-A0A6G1ELR5-F1
#
_cell.length_a   1.000
_cell.length_b   1.000
_cell.length_c   1.000
_cell.angle_alpha   90.00
_cell.angle_beta   90.00
_cell.angle_gamma   90.00
#
_symmetry.space_group_name_H-M   'P 1'
#
loop_
_entity.id
_entity.type
_entity.pdbx_description
1 polymer ?
#
loop_
_entity_poly.entity_id
_entity_poly.type
_entity_poly.pdbx_seq_one_letter_code
_entity_poly.pdbx_strand_id
1 'polypeptide(L)'
;AQKLFLGLYFCLSTYINPDDTEHIQNLIAAAGGQILEISGSHSLRENLEKAPAKPPYFVYYGGAPREFAPSLLDDLPKEMEEGIEYAACGAQVISHLKVFDAIAAYDAQILNHKDHFTPYV
;
A
#
# COMPACT_ATOMS: atom_id res chain seq x y z
N ALA A 1 23.05 4.95 10.05
CA ALA A 1 22.48 3.88 9.23
C ALA A 1 21.62 4.50 8.15
N GLN A 2 21.62 3.96 6.92
CA GLN A 2 20.73 4.42 5.87
C GLN A 2 19.30 3.97 6.19
N LYS A 3 18.32 4.88 6.09
CA LYS A 3 16.91 4.55 6.37
C LYS A 3 16.41 3.53 5.35
N LEU A 4 15.68 2.52 5.82
CA LEU A 4 15.23 1.37 5.04
C LEU A 4 14.43 1.77 3.79
N PHE A 5 13.49 2.70 3.95
CA PHE A 5 12.58 3.14 2.89
C PHE A 5 12.95 4.51 2.31
N LEU A 6 14.21 4.93 2.43
CA LEU A 6 14.64 6.22 1.92
C LEU A 6 14.38 6.34 0.40
N GLY A 7 13.57 7.34 0.03
CA GLY A 7 13.21 7.60 -1.37
C GLY A 7 12.12 6.68 -1.93
N LEU A 8 11.45 5.90 -1.06
CA LEU A 8 10.25 5.14 -1.41
C LEU A 8 8.99 5.92 -0.99
N TYR A 9 7.94 5.73 -1.78
CA TYR A 9 6.66 6.43 -1.64
C TYR A 9 5.55 5.39 -1.53
N PHE A 10 4.60 5.65 -0.63
CA PHE A 10 3.53 4.73 -0.29
C PHE A 10 2.19 5.45 -0.35
N CYS A 11 1.17 4.78 -0.86
CA CYS A 11 -0.23 5.18 -0.80
C CYS A 11 -0.95 4.08 -0.01
N LEU A 12 -1.76 4.45 0.98
CA LEU A 12 -2.54 3.47 1.74
C LEU A 12 -3.96 3.42 1.18
N SER A 13 -4.57 2.24 1.16
CA SER A 13 -5.98 2.10 0.79
C SER A 13 -6.87 2.95 1.69
N THR A 14 -7.91 3.53 1.10
CA THR A 14 -8.94 4.27 1.83
C THR A 14 -9.86 3.38 2.68
N TYR A 15 -9.78 2.06 2.50
CA TYR A 15 -10.59 1.06 3.20
C TYR A 15 -9.88 0.43 4.42
N ILE A 16 -8.61 0.80 4.68
CA ILE A 16 -7.92 0.38 5.90
C ILE A 16 -8.56 1.06 7.10
N ASN A 17 -8.78 0.30 8.18
CA ASN A 17 -9.26 0.85 9.45
C ASN A 17 -8.39 2.06 9.89
N PRO A 18 -8.98 3.20 10.32
CA PRO A 18 -8.21 4.40 10.66
C PRO A 18 -7.09 4.17 11.68
N ASP A 19 -7.29 3.31 12.67
CA ASP A 19 -6.27 2.99 13.68
C ASP A 19 -5.09 2.23 13.06
N ASP A 20 -5.38 1.30 12.15
CA ASP A 20 -4.36 0.55 11.39
C ASP A 20 -3.62 1.49 10.43
N THR A 21 -4.34 2.40 9.78
CA THR A 21 -3.77 3.42 8.89
C THR A 21 -2.73 4.25 9.61
N GLU A 22 -3.07 4.83 10.78
CA GLU A 22 -2.12 5.62 11.57
C GLU A 22 -0.89 4.80 11.95
N HIS A 23 -1.10 3.55 12.39
CA HIS A 23 0.00 2.67 12.76
C HIS A 23 0.96 2.37 11.60
N ILE A 24 0.41 2.02 10.43
CA ILE A 24 1.17 1.74 9.22
C ILE A 24 1.92 2.99 8.75
N GLN A 25 1.28 4.17 8.76
CA GLN A 25 1.92 5.44 8.40
C GLN A 25 3.12 5.74 9.29
N ASN A 26 2.95 5.60 10.61
CA ASN A 26 4.02 5.85 11.58
C ASN A 26 5.21 4.91 11.38
N LEU A 27 4.96 3.63 11.10
CA LEU A 27 6.01 2.65 10.80
C LEU A 27 6.76 2.98 9.51
N ILE A 28 6.05 3.34 8.43
CA ILE A 28 6.66 3.75 7.16
C ILE A 28 7.51 5.01 7.36
N ALA A 29 7.01 6.01 8.07
CA ALA A 29 7.71 7.26 8.36
C ALA A 29 8.97 7.02 9.20
N ALA A 30 8.89 6.15 10.22
CA ALA A 30 10.02 5.75 11.04
C ALA A 30 11.12 5.05 10.20
N ALA A 31 10.71 4.20 9.27
CA ALA A 31 11.58 3.55 8.30
C ALA A 31 12.10 4.49 7.19
N GLY A 32 11.60 5.73 7.11
CA GLY A 32 12.06 6.78 6.19
C GLY A 32 11.32 6.86 4.85
N GLY A 33 10.19 6.16 4.71
CA GLY A 33 9.30 6.27 3.56
C GLY A 33 8.41 7.50 3.65
N GLN A 34 7.85 7.91 2.52
CA GLN A 34 6.90 9.03 2.44
C GLN A 34 5.51 8.52 2.09
N ILE A 35 4.49 9.01 2.81
CA ILE A 35 3.09 8.76 2.48
C ILE A 35 2.64 9.81 1.47
N LEU A 36 2.06 9.36 0.36
CA LEU A 36 1.38 10.21 -0.60
C LEU A 36 -0.11 10.22 -0.24
N GLU A 37 -0.61 11.38 0.19
CA GLU A 37 -2.06 11.60 0.28
C GLU A 37 -2.59 11.86 -1.13
N ILE A 38 -3.21 10.85 -1.73
CA ILE A 38 -3.90 11.01 -3.01
C ILE A 38 -5.39 11.16 -2.73
N SER A 39 -5.89 12.38 -2.85
CA SER A 39 -7.32 12.65 -2.77
C SER A 39 -7.98 12.43 -4.15
N GLY A 40 -8.65 11.29 -4.32
CA GLY A 40 -9.55 11.01 -5.45
C GLY A 40 -8.90 10.54 -6.77
N SER A 41 -9.68 9.80 -7.56
CA SER A 41 -9.24 9.10 -8.80
C SER A 41 -8.74 10.04 -9.91
N HIS A 42 -9.31 11.24 -10.03
CA HIS A 42 -8.88 12.23 -11.03
C HIS A 42 -7.48 12.82 -10.76
N SER A 43 -7.01 12.79 -9.51
CA SER A 43 -5.68 13.30 -9.14
C SER A 43 -4.61 12.21 -9.11
N LEU A 44 -5.02 10.94 -9.10
CA LEU A 44 -4.15 9.77 -8.95
C LEU A 44 -3.05 9.75 -10.00
N ARG A 45 -3.44 9.83 -11.27
CA ARG A 45 -2.51 9.81 -12.40
C ARG A 45 -1.61 11.05 -12.45
N GLU A 46 -2.14 12.25 -12.19
CA GLU A 46 -1.32 13.47 -12.17
C GLU A 46 -0.32 13.50 -11.01
N ASN A 47 -0.70 12.98 -9.84
CA ASN A 47 0.17 12.89 -8.67
C ASN A 47 1.23 11.79 -8.85
N LEU A 48 0.89 10.67 -9.50
CA LEU A 48 1.81 9.60 -9.87
C LEU A 48 2.76 9.99 -11.02
N GLU A 49 2.31 10.79 -11.98
CA GLU A 49 3.16 11.34 -13.06
C GLU A 49 4.14 12.41 -12.54
N LYS A 50 3.77 13.11 -11.46
CA LYS A 50 4.66 14.03 -10.70
C LYS A 50 5.53 13.29 -9.68
N ALA A 51 5.22 12.03 -9.39
CA ALA A 51 5.97 11.21 -8.45
C ALA A 51 7.34 10.80 -9.05
N PRO A 52 8.30 10.40 -8.20
CA PRO A 52 9.72 10.36 -8.55
C PRO A 52 10.10 9.17 -9.43
N ALA A 53 11.39 9.05 -9.74
CA ALA A 53 11.98 8.04 -10.65
C ALA A 53 11.65 6.56 -10.35
N LYS A 54 10.95 6.24 -9.25
CA LYS A 54 10.46 4.90 -8.93
C LYS A 54 8.95 4.93 -8.69
N PRO A 55 8.20 3.94 -9.19
CA PRO A 55 6.76 3.85 -8.93
C PRO A 55 6.49 3.69 -7.42
N PRO A 56 5.42 4.31 -6.89
CA PRO A 56 5.05 4.16 -5.49
C PRO A 56 4.46 2.77 -5.21
N TYR A 57 4.42 2.41 -3.93
CA TYR A 57 3.71 1.23 -3.44
C TYR A 57 2.30 1.60 -3.02
N PHE A 58 1.30 0.93 -3.55
CA PHE A 58 -0.06 0.97 -3.01
C PHE A 58 -0.22 -0.17 -1.98
N VAL A 59 -0.67 0.17 -0.78
CA VAL A 59 -0.71 -0.74 0.36
C VAL A 59 -2.16 -0.99 0.75
N TYR A 60 -2.60 -2.24 0.67
CA TYR A 60 -3.94 -2.68 1.10
C TYR A 60 -3.87 -3.47 2.41
N TYR A 61 -5.03 -3.64 3.05
CA TYR A 61 -5.13 -4.43 4.27
C TYR A 61 -5.17 -5.94 3.96
N GLY A 62 -4.03 -6.64 4.05
CA GLY A 62 -3.98 -8.10 3.90
C GLY A 62 -4.12 -8.92 5.20
N GLY A 63 -4.57 -8.30 6.28
CA GLY A 63 -4.74 -8.94 7.59
C GLY A 63 -6.09 -9.63 7.72
N ALA A 64 -6.28 -10.40 8.80
CA ALA A 64 -7.62 -10.87 9.14
C ALA A 64 -8.51 -9.67 9.52
N PRO A 65 -9.77 -9.62 9.07
CA PRO A 65 -10.69 -8.56 9.47
C PRO A 65 -10.78 -8.47 11.00
N ARG A 66 -10.65 -7.25 11.55
CA ARG A 66 -10.83 -7.01 13.00
C ARG A 66 -12.25 -7.39 13.44
N GLU A 67 -13.23 -7.07 12.61
CA GLU A 67 -14.64 -7.37 12.83
C GLU A 67 -15.25 -7.96 11.55
N PHE A 68 -16.00 -9.03 11.70
CA PHE A 68 -16.83 -9.57 10.61
C PHE A 68 -18.14 -8.78 10.54
N ALA A 69 -18.04 -7.52 10.12
CA ALA A 69 -19.18 -6.66 9.88
C ALA A 69 -19.75 -6.88 8.46
N PRO A 70 -21.07 -6.72 8.24
CA PRO A 70 -21.64 -6.82 6.89
C PRO A 70 -20.98 -5.87 5.87
N SER A 71 -20.53 -4.69 6.31
CA SER A 71 -19.82 -3.72 5.47
C SER A 71 -18.51 -4.26 4.89
N LEU A 72 -17.87 -5.23 5.54
CA LEU A 72 -16.67 -5.88 5.04
C LEU A 72 -16.88 -6.52 3.66
N LEU A 73 -18.06 -7.08 3.41
CA LEU A 73 -18.40 -7.68 2.12
C LEU A 73 -18.57 -6.62 1.03
N ASP A 74 -18.94 -5.39 1.40
CA ASP A 74 -19.07 -4.26 0.48
C ASP A 74 -17.73 -3.54 0.26
N ASP A 75 -16.85 -3.54 1.26
CA ASP A 75 -15.59 -2.78 1.23
C ASP A 75 -14.45 -3.57 0.58
N LEU A 76 -14.39 -4.90 0.76
CA LEU A 76 -13.36 -5.73 0.15
C LEU A 76 -13.31 -5.62 -1.39
N PRO A 77 -14.45 -5.71 -2.13
CA PRO A 77 -14.42 -5.52 -3.58
C PRO A 77 -13.94 -4.13 -4.00
N LYS A 78 -14.24 -3.10 -3.21
CA LYS A 78 -13.83 -1.72 -3.50
C LYS A 78 -12.34 -1.50 -3.23
N GLU A 79 -11.79 -2.09 -2.17
CA GLU A 79 -10.34 -2.08 -1.91
C GLU A 79 -9.59 -2.79 -3.03
N MET A 80 -10.13 -3.89 -3.55
CA MET A 80 -9.57 -4.57 -4.73
C MET A 80 -9.61 -3.70 -5.98
N GLU A 81 -10.73 -3.02 -6.24
CA GLU A 81 -10.87 -2.09 -7.37
C GLU A 81 -9.90 -0.91 -7.26
N GLU A 82 -9.77 -0.32 -6.07
CA GLU A 82 -8.77 0.71 -5.76
C GLU A 82 -7.36 0.21 -6.09
N GLY A 83 -7.00 -1.00 -5.65
CA GLY A 83 -5.71 -1.61 -5.99
C GLY A 83 -5.48 -1.76 -7.50
N ILE A 84 -6.51 -2.15 -8.26
CA ILE A 84 -6.44 -2.26 -9.73
C ILE A 84 -6.21 -0.89 -10.37
N GLU A 85 -6.88 0.17 -9.89
CA GLU A 85 -6.70 1.54 -10.39
C GLU A 85 -5.27 2.05 -10.16
N TYR A 86 -4.73 1.84 -8.96
CA TYR A 86 -3.35 2.20 -8.63
C TYR A 86 -2.34 1.40 -9.46
N ALA A 87 -2.58 0.10 -9.66
CA ALA A 87 -1.74 -0.75 -10.51
C ALA A 87 -1.75 -0.27 -11.97
N ALA A 88 -2.92 0.12 -12.50
CA ALA A 88 -3.05 0.67 -13.85
C ALA A 88 -2.28 1.99 -14.03
N CYS A 89 -2.07 2.74 -12.94
CA CYS A 89 -1.23 3.94 -12.91
C CYS A 89 0.26 3.63 -12.64
N GLY A 90 0.64 2.35 -12.57
CA GLY A 90 2.04 1.92 -12.42
C GLY A 90 2.50 1.71 -10.98
N ALA A 91 1.62 1.86 -9.98
CA ALA A 91 1.97 1.56 -8.59
C ALA A 91 2.18 0.05 -8.37
N GLN A 92 3.05 -0.30 -7.43
CA GLN A 92 3.19 -1.69 -6.98
C GLN A 92 2.20 -1.96 -5.85
N VAL A 93 1.24 -2.85 -6.10
CA VAL A 93 0.21 -3.24 -5.11
C VAL A 93 0.76 -4.30 -4.16
N ILE A 94 0.77 -4.02 -2.86
CA ILE A 94 1.28 -4.90 -1.81
C ILE A 94 0.37 -4.90 -0.59
N SER A 95 0.38 -5.99 0.19
CA SER A 95 -0.25 -6.01 1.51
C SER A 95 0.59 -5.23 2.53
N HIS A 96 -0.04 -4.60 3.52
CA HIS A 96 0.68 -4.01 4.66
C HIS A 96 1.57 -5.02 5.40
N LEU A 97 1.24 -6.32 5.37
CA LEU A 97 2.07 -7.36 5.97
C LEU A 97 3.47 -7.41 5.36
N LYS A 98 3.60 -7.15 4.05
CA LYS A 98 4.92 -7.04 3.40
C LYS A 98 5.72 -5.84 3.87
N VAL A 99 5.05 -4.75 4.21
CA VAL A 99 5.72 -3.58 4.80
C VAL A 99 6.29 -3.98 6.16
N PHE A 100 5.55 -4.74 6.95
CA PHE A 100 6.01 -5.23 8.25
C PHE A 100 7.15 -6.24 8.11
N ASP A 101 7.06 -7.18 7.18
CA ASP A 101 8.13 -8.14 6.89
C ASP A 101 9.42 -7.43 6.46
N ALA A 102 9.31 -6.43 5.58
CA ALA A 102 10.45 -5.62 5.15
C ALA A 102 11.11 -4.87 6.33
N ILE A 103 10.30 -4.29 7.23
CA ILE A 103 10.80 -3.61 8.44
C ILE A 103 11.46 -4.60 9.40
N ALA A 104 10.80 -5.73 9.66
CA ALA A 104 11.28 -6.76 10.60
C ALA A 104 12.59 -7.40 10.14
N ALA A 105 12.73 -7.65 8.83
CA ALA A 105 13.96 -8.18 8.25
C ALA A 105 15.02 -7.09 7.94
N TYR A 106 14.65 -5.81 8.07
CA TYR A 106 15.45 -4.67 7.61
C TYR A 106 15.89 -4.81 6.14
N ASP A 107 14.99 -5.31 5.28
CA ASP A 107 15.24 -5.54 3.86
C ASP A 107 14.09 -5.02 2.98
N ALA A 108 14.35 -3.91 2.28
CA ALA A 108 13.38 -3.29 1.39
C ALA A 108 13.12 -4.10 0.10
N GLN A 109 13.97 -5.08 -0.23
CA GLN A 109 13.75 -5.93 -1.41
C GLN A 109 12.49 -6.78 -1.27
N ILE A 110 12.08 -7.10 -0.05
CA ILE A 110 10.86 -7.86 0.25
C ILE A 110 9.62 -7.20 -0.38
N LEU A 111 9.60 -5.86 -0.49
CA LEU A 111 8.49 -5.14 -1.14
C LEU A 111 8.35 -5.48 -2.64
N ASN A 112 9.44 -5.85 -3.31
CA ASN A 112 9.45 -6.13 -4.75
C ASN A 112 9.13 -7.59 -5.09
N HIS A 113 9.04 -8.48 -4.10
CA HIS A 113 8.65 -9.86 -4.34
C HIS A 113 7.19 -9.85 -4.79
N LYS A 114 6.91 -10.31 -6.00
CA LYS A 114 5.52 -10.42 -6.47
C LYS A 114 4.82 -11.47 -5.61
N ASP A 115 3.68 -11.13 -5.04
CA ASP A 115 2.74 -12.17 -4.62
C ASP A 115 2.36 -12.93 -5.88
N HIS A 116 2.63 -14.23 -5.92
CA HIS A 116 2.18 -15.09 -7.00
C HIS A 116 0.65 -15.22 -6.90
N PHE A 117 -0.07 -14.17 -7.29
CA PHE A 117 -1.49 -14.29 -7.63
C PHE A 117 -1.56 -15.06 -8.94
N THR A 118 -1.68 -16.38 -8.86
CA THR A 118 -2.22 -17.15 -9.98
C THR A 118 -3.70 -16.80 -10.06
N PRO A 119 -4.19 -16.15 -11.13
CA PRO A 119 -5.63 -16.07 -11.34
C PRO A 119 -6.13 -17.51 -11.49
N TYR A 120 -7.11 -17.89 -10.68
CA TYR A 120 -7.86 -19.11 -10.95
C TYR A 120 -8.51 -18.94 -12.33
N VAL A 121 -8.16 -19.85 -13.24
CA VAL A 121 -8.72 -20.00 -14.59
C VAL A 121 -10.07 -20.70 -14.51
#